data_AF-A0A4S4M069-F1
#
_entry.id   AF-A0A4S4M069-F1
#
_cell.length_a   1.000
_cell.length_b   1.000
_cell.length_c   1.000
_cell.angle_alpha   90.00
_cell.angle_beta   90.00
_cell.angle_gamma   90.00
#
_symmetry.space_group_name_H-M   'P 1'
#
loop_
_entity.id
_entity.type
_entity.pdbx_description
1 polymer ?
#
loop_
_entity_poly.entity_id
_entity_poly.type
_entity_poly.pdbx_seq_one_letter_code
_entity_poly.pdbx_strand_id
1 'polypeptide(L)'
;THVQVLGPRHRDQARVRAVQQRRDHVRDDLATGHVSQDAAIHARRTRDIPHDTHAQRVPPLGKPPFSLIPPLFPTRPVLTVDVRQVITRGSDQVAISSRFEVRNDPAVVRNFGTILVEYSKIVPDGVVAFFPSYLYMESIVAAWNDMGILNEVWKHKLIFVETPDANETSIALENYRRACDNGRGAVLLSVARGKVSEGIDFDHNYGRAVIMFGVPYQYTESRILKARLEYLRDAYRIRESEFLGFDAIRNAAQCVGRALRGKTDWGLMVFADKRFARADKRAKLPRWINQYITETAANLSTDMALSLSKLFMRTIAQGAGDNATTGVSLWTLEDVEKAQAAQREAAAVAAMEVQVQEEGEEEEEEEYGEGGFTDGMLNDLDLGSP
;
A
#
# COMPACT_ATOMS: atom_id res chain seq x y z
N THR A 1 -27.12 23.80 58.55
CA THR A 1 -26.70 24.07 57.16
C THR A 1 -27.05 22.87 56.29
N HIS A 2 -28.14 22.97 55.55
CA HIS A 2 -28.65 21.91 54.65
C HIS A 2 -27.80 21.82 53.38
N VAL A 3 -27.38 20.60 53.01
CA VAL A 3 -26.95 20.28 51.64
C VAL A 3 -27.58 18.93 51.26
N GLN A 4 -28.51 18.96 50.30
CA GLN A 4 -29.16 17.79 49.71
C GLN A 4 -28.25 17.19 48.62
N VAL A 5 -28.15 15.86 48.63
CA VAL A 5 -27.46 15.04 47.63
C VAL A 5 -28.44 14.67 46.51
N LEU A 6 -28.14 15.04 45.26
CA LEU A 6 -28.91 14.66 44.06
C LEU A 6 -28.19 13.52 43.31
N GLY A 7 -28.89 12.40 43.11
CA GLY A 7 -28.40 11.21 42.42
C GLY A 7 -28.57 11.23 40.88
N PRO A 8 -27.94 10.27 40.17
CA PRO A 8 -27.83 10.26 38.72
C PRO A 8 -29.04 9.57 38.07
N ARG A 9 -30.09 10.33 37.72
CA ARG A 9 -31.21 9.80 36.89
C ARG A 9 -31.61 10.67 35.69
N HIS A 10 -31.03 11.87 35.55
CA HIS A 10 -31.44 12.82 34.50
C HIS A 10 -30.60 12.80 33.20
N ARG A 11 -29.42 12.17 33.19
CA ARG A 11 -28.56 12.13 31.98
C ARG A 11 -28.94 11.02 30.99
N ASP A 12 -29.52 9.92 31.45
CA ASP A 12 -29.84 8.78 30.57
C ASP A 12 -31.13 8.99 29.77
N GLN A 13 -32.14 9.67 30.33
CA GLN A 13 -33.37 9.97 29.58
C GLN A 13 -33.16 10.96 28.43
N ALA A 14 -32.20 11.89 28.55
CA ALA A 14 -31.85 12.82 27.46
C ALA A 14 -31.11 12.12 26.31
N ARG A 15 -30.24 11.14 26.63
CA ARG A 15 -29.53 10.34 25.63
C ARG A 15 -30.47 9.40 24.88
N VAL A 16 -31.41 8.76 25.57
CA VAL A 16 -32.38 7.86 24.92
C VAL A 16 -33.32 8.63 23.99
N ARG A 17 -33.78 9.84 24.36
CA ARG A 17 -34.60 10.71 23.48
C ARG A 17 -33.84 11.20 22.25
N ALA A 18 -32.55 11.54 22.39
CA ALA A 18 -31.72 11.96 21.26
C ALA A 18 -31.41 10.83 20.28
N VAL A 19 -31.31 9.58 20.76
CA VAL A 19 -31.12 8.40 19.90
C VAL A 19 -32.42 8.02 19.18
N GLN A 20 -33.57 8.17 19.85
CA GLN A 20 -34.88 7.90 19.24
C GLN A 20 -35.21 8.93 18.15
N GLN A 21 -34.97 10.22 18.39
CA GLN A 21 -35.17 11.27 17.37
C GLN A 21 -34.24 11.10 16.16
N ARG A 22 -33.01 10.61 16.33
CA ARG A 22 -32.11 10.29 15.21
C ARG A 22 -32.58 9.05 14.43
N ARG A 23 -33.23 8.08 15.08
CA ARG A 23 -33.80 6.91 14.41
C ARG A 23 -35.04 7.24 13.59
N ASP A 24 -35.85 8.18 14.06
CA ASP A 24 -37.06 8.61 13.37
C ASP A 24 -36.72 9.49 12.16
N HIS A 25 -35.71 10.37 12.25
CA HIS A 25 -35.23 11.16 11.10
C HIS A 25 -34.61 10.29 9.98
N VAL A 26 -33.86 9.25 10.33
CA VAL A 26 -33.26 8.31 9.36
C VAL A 26 -34.33 7.43 8.68
N ARG A 27 -35.49 7.20 9.33
CA ARG A 27 -36.61 6.47 8.73
C ARG A 27 -37.38 7.31 7.71
N ASP A 28 -37.52 8.61 7.94
CA ASP A 28 -38.17 9.53 6.99
C ASP A 28 -37.29 9.78 5.75
N ASP A 29 -35.96 9.86 5.91
CA ASP A 29 -35.01 10.02 4.79
C ASP A 29 -34.96 8.81 3.84
N LEU A 30 -35.33 7.61 4.33
CA LEU A 30 -35.43 6.39 3.52
C LEU A 30 -36.73 6.32 2.68
N ALA A 31 -37.74 7.13 3.00
CA ALA A 31 -39.02 7.17 2.29
C ALA A 31 -39.03 8.16 1.11
N THR A 32 -38.22 9.22 1.17
CA THR A 32 -38.10 10.23 0.10
C THR A 32 -36.79 10.02 -0.66
N GLY A 33 -36.86 9.34 -1.81
CA GLY A 33 -35.69 8.98 -2.63
C GLY A 33 -34.83 10.16 -3.10
N HIS A 34 -33.95 10.66 -2.24
CA HIS A 34 -32.92 11.66 -2.56
C HIS A 34 -31.54 11.09 -2.26
N VAL A 35 -31.05 10.26 -3.20
CA VAL A 35 -29.71 9.63 -3.18
C VAL A 35 -28.57 10.64 -3.48
N SER A 36 -28.85 11.94 -3.51
CA SER A 36 -27.89 12.97 -3.93
C SER A 36 -27.02 13.56 -2.81
N GLN A 37 -27.31 13.32 -1.52
CA GLN A 37 -26.60 14.01 -0.43
C GLN A 37 -25.33 13.30 0.07
N ASP A 38 -25.26 11.97 0.02
CA ASP A 38 -24.10 11.24 0.56
C ASP A 38 -22.80 11.42 -0.25
N ALA A 39 -22.91 11.59 -1.57
CA ALA A 39 -21.75 11.91 -2.41
C ALA A 39 -21.21 13.33 -2.14
N ALA A 40 -22.10 14.27 -1.79
CA ALA A 40 -21.72 15.64 -1.47
C ALA A 40 -21.03 15.76 -0.10
N ILE A 41 -21.38 14.91 0.88
CA ILE A 41 -20.79 14.93 2.23
C ILE A 41 -19.31 14.52 2.19
N HIS A 42 -18.90 13.60 1.31
CA HIS A 42 -17.50 13.23 1.17
C HIS A 42 -16.66 14.29 0.43
N ALA A 43 -17.26 15.04 -0.49
CA ALA A 43 -16.60 16.15 -1.21
C ALA A 43 -16.53 17.46 -0.39
N ARG A 44 -17.46 17.68 0.56
CA ARG A 44 -17.46 18.84 1.47
C ARG A 44 -16.43 18.72 2.59
N ARG A 45 -16.13 17.49 3.05
CA ARG A 45 -15.20 17.24 4.17
C ARG A 45 -13.77 17.75 3.97
N THR A 46 -13.32 17.93 2.73
CA THR A 46 -12.00 18.50 2.40
C THR A 46 -12.04 19.98 2.01
N ARG A 47 -13.23 20.54 1.73
CA ARG A 47 -13.41 21.97 1.44
C ARG A 47 -13.57 22.81 2.72
N ASP A 48 -14.06 22.20 3.79
CA ASP A 48 -14.25 22.86 5.09
C ASP A 48 -13.01 22.81 6.02
N ILE A 49 -11.81 22.58 5.47
CA ILE A 49 -10.57 22.77 6.23
C ILE A 49 -10.25 24.29 6.20
N PRO A 50 -10.28 25.01 7.33
CA PRO A 50 -10.05 26.45 7.34
C PRO A 50 -8.66 26.77 6.79
N HIS A 51 -8.56 27.84 6.00
CA HIS A 51 -7.29 28.36 5.49
C HIS A 51 -6.30 28.83 6.59
N ASP A 52 -6.70 28.82 7.86
CA ASP A 52 -5.88 29.14 9.04
C ASP A 52 -5.42 27.88 9.81
N THR A 53 -4.69 27.00 9.14
CA THR A 53 -3.85 26.02 9.84
C THR A 53 -2.42 26.14 9.33
N HIS A 54 -1.56 26.74 10.15
CA HIS A 54 -0.12 26.66 9.99
C HIS A 54 0.29 25.19 9.80
N ALA A 55 0.66 24.84 8.57
CA ALA A 55 1.30 23.58 8.17
C ALA A 55 0.73 22.29 8.80
N GLN A 56 -0.51 21.93 8.47
CA GLN A 56 -0.95 20.54 8.64
C GLN A 56 -0.26 19.65 7.60
N ARG A 57 0.92 19.11 7.94
CA ARG A 57 1.57 18.05 7.16
C ARG A 57 0.75 16.76 7.32
N VAL A 58 -0.09 16.46 6.33
CA VAL A 58 -0.59 15.09 6.16
C VAL A 58 0.53 14.29 5.50
N PRO A 59 1.25 13.37 6.20
CA PRO A 59 2.23 12.52 5.54
C PRO A 59 1.50 11.65 4.51
N PRO A 60 1.85 11.70 3.22
CA PRO A 60 1.15 10.91 2.22
C PRO A 60 1.58 9.45 2.33
N LEU A 61 0.85 8.66 3.11
CA LEU A 61 0.85 7.20 2.94
C LEU A 61 0.07 6.87 1.65
N GLY A 62 0.79 6.78 0.52
CA GLY A 62 0.33 6.07 -0.67
C GLY A 62 -0.39 6.85 -1.78
N LYS A 63 0.20 7.93 -2.31
CA LYS A 63 -0.22 8.52 -3.59
C LYS A 63 0.92 8.51 -4.63
N PRO A 64 0.70 8.02 -5.86
CA PRO A 64 1.37 8.55 -7.06
C PRO A 64 0.36 9.30 -7.97
N PRO A 65 0.81 10.20 -8.87
CA PRO A 65 2.19 10.53 -9.22
C PRO A 65 2.65 11.92 -8.75
N PHE A 66 3.80 11.96 -8.08
CA PHE A 66 4.66 13.13 -7.93
C PHE A 66 5.63 13.11 -9.12
N SER A 67 5.42 13.98 -10.12
CA SER A 67 6.36 14.15 -11.24
C SER A 67 6.88 15.57 -11.38
N LEU A 68 6.69 16.44 -10.38
CA LEU A 68 7.03 17.87 -10.48
C LEU A 68 7.79 18.43 -9.26
N ILE A 69 8.30 17.57 -8.35
CA ILE A 69 9.21 18.03 -7.30
C ILE A 69 10.54 17.27 -7.45
N PRO A 70 11.65 17.94 -7.78
CA PRO A 70 12.96 17.29 -7.77
C PRO A 70 13.23 16.77 -6.36
N PRO A 71 13.70 15.53 -6.19
CA PRO A 71 13.89 14.95 -4.86
C PRO A 71 14.98 15.75 -4.13
N LEU A 72 14.59 16.42 -3.03
CA LEU A 72 15.50 17.19 -2.15
C LEU A 72 16.62 16.35 -1.53
N PHE A 73 16.54 15.02 -1.65
CA PHE A 73 17.57 14.06 -1.27
C PHE A 73 17.66 12.96 -2.33
N PRO A 74 18.85 12.58 -2.81
CA PRO A 74 19.01 11.36 -3.59
C PRO A 74 18.70 10.18 -2.66
N THR A 75 17.48 9.66 -2.72
CA THR A 75 17.10 8.48 -1.95
C THR A 75 17.82 7.28 -2.54
N ARG A 76 19.02 6.98 -2.04
CA ARG A 76 19.58 5.63 -2.16
C ARG A 76 18.56 4.66 -1.54
N PRO A 77 18.20 3.56 -2.21
CA PRO A 77 17.19 2.65 -1.70
C PRO A 77 17.65 2.12 -0.34
N VAL A 78 16.92 2.51 0.71
CA VAL A 78 17.13 2.02 2.07
C VAL A 78 17.05 0.50 2.03
N LEU A 79 18.08 -0.19 2.50
CA LEU A 79 18.09 -1.64 2.69
C LEU A 79 17.08 -1.99 3.81
N THR A 80 15.78 -1.97 3.50
CA THR A 80 14.84 -2.80 4.25
C THR A 80 15.04 -4.20 3.71
N VAL A 81 15.34 -5.14 4.60
CA VAL A 81 15.72 -6.47 4.16
C VAL A 81 14.46 -7.30 4.04
N ASP A 82 13.84 -7.23 2.87
CA ASP A 82 12.61 -7.94 2.59
C ASP A 82 12.59 -8.49 1.17
N VAL A 83 11.99 -9.67 0.99
CA VAL A 83 11.81 -10.27 -0.35
C VAL A 83 10.36 -10.17 -0.74
N ARG A 84 10.15 -9.57 -1.91
CA ARG A 84 8.83 -9.45 -2.53
C ARG A 84 8.76 -10.33 -3.75
N GLN A 85 7.83 -11.26 -3.70
CA GLN A 85 7.68 -12.27 -4.73
C GLN A 85 6.22 -12.45 -5.07
N VAL A 86 5.98 -12.68 -6.36
CA VAL A 86 4.65 -12.90 -6.90
C VAL A 86 4.55 -14.36 -7.35
N ILE A 87 3.70 -15.12 -6.66
CA ILE A 87 3.38 -16.49 -7.01
C ILE A 87 2.20 -16.46 -7.99
N THR A 88 2.47 -16.89 -9.22
CA THR A 88 1.49 -16.84 -10.31
C THR A 88 0.95 -18.22 -10.66
N ARG A 89 1.69 -19.28 -10.33
CA ARG A 89 1.38 -20.68 -10.66
C ARG A 89 1.61 -21.58 -9.45
N GLY A 90 0.79 -22.61 -9.33
CA GLY A 90 1.00 -23.69 -8.37
C GLY A 90 2.16 -24.62 -8.75
N SER A 91 2.44 -25.59 -7.89
CA SER A 91 3.33 -26.72 -8.21
C SER A 91 2.85 -27.44 -9.47
N ASP A 92 1.54 -27.55 -9.61
CA ASP A 92 0.85 -28.23 -10.71
C ASP A 92 0.79 -27.38 -12.01
N GLN A 93 1.53 -26.27 -12.07
CA GLN A 93 1.52 -25.27 -13.15
C GLN A 93 0.16 -24.57 -13.40
N VAL A 94 -0.86 -24.89 -12.61
CA VAL A 94 -2.16 -24.21 -12.65
C VAL A 94 -2.01 -22.76 -12.22
N ALA A 95 -2.57 -21.85 -13.02
CA ALA A 95 -2.46 -20.42 -12.76
C ALA A 95 -3.33 -20.01 -11.56
N ILE A 96 -2.71 -19.47 -10.52
CA ILE A 96 -3.37 -19.11 -9.28
C ILE A 96 -4.02 -17.73 -9.42
N SER A 97 -5.31 -17.63 -9.09
CA SER A 97 -6.01 -16.34 -9.06
C SER A 97 -7.28 -16.39 -8.20
N SER A 98 -7.61 -15.28 -7.55
CA SER A 98 -8.90 -15.13 -6.84
C SER A 98 -9.99 -14.45 -7.69
N ARG A 99 -9.97 -14.63 -9.02
CA ARG A 99 -11.09 -14.17 -9.88
C ARG A 99 -12.35 -14.99 -9.58
N PHE A 100 -13.52 -14.36 -9.64
CA PHE A 100 -14.80 -14.98 -9.30
C PHE A 100 -15.05 -16.32 -10.00
N GLU A 101 -14.69 -16.42 -11.27
CA GLU A 101 -14.87 -17.63 -12.10
C GLU A 101 -14.02 -18.81 -11.63
N VAL A 102 -12.78 -18.56 -11.19
CA VAL A 102 -11.78 -19.60 -10.92
C VAL A 102 -11.52 -19.80 -9.42
N ARG A 103 -12.06 -18.93 -8.56
CA ARG A 103 -11.79 -18.97 -7.11
C ARG A 103 -12.41 -20.18 -6.40
N ASN A 104 -13.45 -20.77 -6.99
CA ASN A 104 -14.11 -21.98 -6.46
C ASN A 104 -13.53 -23.26 -7.08
N ASP A 105 -12.55 -23.15 -7.99
CA ASP A 105 -11.89 -24.32 -8.57
C ASP A 105 -11.09 -25.03 -7.47
N PRO A 106 -11.39 -26.31 -7.16
CA PRO A 106 -10.66 -27.08 -6.16
C PRO A 106 -9.15 -27.09 -6.38
N ALA A 107 -8.67 -27.00 -7.63
CA ALA A 107 -7.25 -26.94 -7.92
C ALA A 107 -6.60 -25.65 -7.38
N VAL A 108 -7.28 -24.50 -7.51
CA VAL A 108 -6.78 -23.21 -6.98
C VAL A 108 -6.81 -23.22 -5.46
N VAL A 109 -7.86 -23.77 -4.85
CA VAL A 109 -8.00 -23.90 -3.39
C VAL A 109 -6.88 -24.76 -2.80
N ARG A 110 -6.58 -25.91 -3.43
CA ARG A 110 -5.46 -26.78 -3.03
C ARG A 110 -4.10 -26.08 -3.16
N ASN A 111 -3.89 -25.34 -4.25
CA ASN A 111 -2.65 -24.60 -4.46
C ASN A 111 -2.43 -23.51 -3.41
N PHE A 112 -3.48 -22.77 -3.01
CA PHE A 112 -3.37 -21.82 -1.89
C PHE A 112 -3.05 -22.51 -0.57
N GLY A 113 -3.66 -23.68 -0.32
CA GLY A 113 -3.37 -24.49 0.87
C GLY A 113 -1.93 -24.99 0.90
N THR A 114 -1.42 -25.45 -0.25
CA THR A 114 -0.03 -25.90 -0.43
C THR A 114 0.95 -24.76 -0.15
N ILE A 115 0.68 -23.56 -0.67
CA ILE A 115 1.47 -22.35 -0.35
C ILE A 115 1.48 -22.14 1.17
N LEU A 116 0.32 -22.17 1.83
CA LEU A 116 0.26 -21.95 3.28
C LEU A 116 1.05 -23.00 4.08
N VAL A 117 0.93 -24.27 3.72
CA VAL A 117 1.66 -25.38 4.37
C VAL A 117 3.16 -25.21 4.21
N GLU A 118 3.63 -24.93 3.00
CA GLU A 118 5.05 -24.78 2.75
C GLU A 118 5.65 -23.54 3.41
N TYR A 119 4.96 -22.40 3.39
CA TYR A 119 5.41 -21.23 4.15
C TYR A 119 5.38 -21.48 5.66
N SER A 120 4.41 -22.24 6.17
CA SER A 120 4.36 -22.61 7.60
C SER A 120 5.53 -23.50 8.03
N LYS A 121 6.12 -24.28 7.12
CA LYS A 121 7.31 -25.09 7.39
C LYS A 121 8.60 -24.27 7.44
N ILE A 122 8.72 -23.25 6.59
CA ILE A 122 9.99 -22.55 6.39
C ILE A 122 10.10 -21.25 7.21
N VAL A 123 8.99 -20.55 7.44
CA VAL A 123 8.99 -19.23 8.08
C VAL A 123 9.01 -19.40 9.60
N PRO A 124 9.93 -18.74 10.33
CA PRO A 124 9.91 -18.73 11.79
C PRO A 124 8.73 -17.90 12.33
N ASP A 125 8.26 -18.22 13.53
CA ASP A 125 7.30 -17.40 14.28
C ASP A 125 5.96 -17.16 13.55
N GLY A 126 5.64 -15.90 13.24
CA GLY A 126 4.35 -15.44 12.74
C GLY A 126 4.21 -15.37 11.21
N VAL A 127 3.12 -15.93 10.69
CA VAL A 127 2.67 -15.78 9.31
C VAL A 127 1.29 -15.13 9.29
N VAL A 128 1.13 -14.05 8.54
CA VAL A 128 -0.16 -13.37 8.36
C VAL A 128 -0.65 -13.59 6.94
N ALA A 129 -1.83 -14.18 6.80
CA ALA A 129 -2.44 -14.48 5.53
C ALA A 129 -3.69 -13.62 5.32
N PHE A 130 -3.65 -12.72 4.33
CA PHE A 130 -4.77 -11.86 4.02
C PHE A 130 -5.60 -12.39 2.86
N PHE A 131 -6.90 -12.51 3.08
CA PHE A 131 -7.91 -12.86 2.09
C PHE A 131 -8.70 -11.62 1.63
N PRO A 132 -9.29 -11.64 0.42
CA PRO A 132 -10.06 -10.52 -0.11
C PRO A 132 -11.36 -10.24 0.66
N SER A 133 -11.97 -11.25 1.30
CA SER A 133 -13.28 -11.13 1.97
C SER A 133 -13.50 -12.26 2.99
N TYR A 134 -14.29 -12.02 4.03
CA TYR A 134 -14.68 -13.03 5.03
C TYR A 134 -15.34 -14.27 4.39
N LEU A 135 -16.32 -14.08 3.51
CA LEU A 135 -17.01 -15.19 2.83
C LEU A 135 -16.03 -16.10 2.08
N TYR A 136 -15.07 -15.50 1.38
CA TYR A 136 -14.06 -16.27 0.66
C TYR A 136 -13.13 -17.01 1.63
N MET A 137 -12.67 -16.35 2.69
CA MET A 137 -11.85 -16.99 3.72
C MET A 137 -12.56 -18.19 4.36
N GLU A 138 -13.81 -18.03 4.79
CA GLU A 138 -14.62 -19.11 5.38
C GLU A 138 -14.76 -20.29 4.42
N SER A 139 -15.08 -20.03 3.14
CA SER A 139 -15.21 -21.09 2.14
C SER A 139 -13.90 -21.87 1.90
N ILE A 140 -12.76 -21.17 1.90
CA ILE A 140 -11.45 -21.76 1.70
C ILE A 140 -11.02 -22.56 2.94
N VAL A 141 -11.24 -22.01 4.14
CA VAL A 141 -10.92 -22.69 5.40
C VAL A 141 -11.75 -23.96 5.56
N ALA A 142 -13.05 -23.92 5.24
CA ALA A 142 -13.89 -25.11 5.23
C ALA A 142 -13.37 -26.17 4.25
N ALA A 143 -13.06 -25.77 3.01
CA ALA A 143 -12.49 -26.68 2.02
C ALA A 143 -11.12 -27.25 2.44
N TRP A 144 -10.27 -26.46 3.09
CA TRP A 144 -8.97 -26.92 3.62
C TRP A 144 -9.12 -27.88 4.79
N ASN A 145 -10.17 -27.74 5.59
CA ASN A 145 -10.49 -28.71 6.63
C ASN A 145 -10.88 -30.05 6.02
N ASP A 146 -11.78 -30.05 5.04
CA ASP A 146 -12.25 -31.27 4.36
C ASP A 146 -11.13 -31.99 3.61
N MET A 147 -10.19 -31.24 3.03
CA MET A 147 -9.00 -31.78 2.36
C MET A 147 -7.89 -32.22 3.33
N GLY A 148 -8.02 -31.95 4.63
CA GLY A 148 -6.99 -32.26 5.63
C GLY A 148 -5.76 -31.36 5.60
N ILE A 149 -5.76 -30.28 4.81
CA ILE A 149 -4.63 -29.34 4.68
C ILE A 149 -4.39 -28.59 5.99
N LEU A 150 -5.46 -28.20 6.70
CA LEU A 150 -5.32 -27.51 8.00
C LEU A 150 -4.59 -28.37 9.03
N ASN A 151 -4.77 -29.70 8.99
CA ASN A 151 -4.07 -30.61 9.89
C ASN A 151 -2.57 -30.63 9.61
N GLU A 152 -2.15 -30.40 8.36
CA GLU A 152 -0.74 -30.28 8.02
C GLU A 152 -0.15 -28.96 8.53
N VAL A 153 -0.88 -27.85 8.37
CA VAL A 153 -0.47 -26.55 8.92
C VAL A 153 -0.33 -26.62 10.45
N TRP A 154 -1.29 -27.27 11.12
CA TRP A 154 -1.35 -27.41 12.58
C TRP A 154 -0.12 -28.13 13.18
N LYS A 155 0.49 -29.06 12.42
CA LYS A 155 1.74 -29.73 12.83
C LYS A 155 2.88 -28.73 13.03
N HIS A 156 2.89 -27.66 12.24
CA HIS A 156 3.94 -26.65 12.25
C HIS A 156 3.59 -25.41 13.08
N LYS A 157 2.38 -24.85 12.92
CA LYS A 157 1.96 -23.58 13.55
C LYS A 157 0.51 -23.63 14.01
N LEU A 158 0.19 -22.85 15.05
CA LEU A 158 -1.20 -22.68 15.50
C LEU A 158 -1.97 -21.78 14.54
N ILE A 159 -3.23 -22.08 14.28
CA ILE A 159 -4.06 -21.34 13.33
C ILE A 159 -5.07 -20.48 14.09
N PHE A 160 -5.08 -19.19 13.79
CA PHE A 160 -6.05 -18.22 14.30
C PHE A 160 -6.78 -17.59 13.12
N VAL A 161 -8.09 -17.39 13.27
CA VAL A 161 -8.95 -16.86 12.21
C VAL A 161 -9.62 -15.58 12.71
N GLU A 162 -9.54 -14.53 11.91
CA GLU A 162 -10.26 -13.27 12.17
C GLU A 162 -11.76 -13.48 11.95
N THR A 163 -12.58 -13.05 12.89
CA THR A 163 -14.04 -13.07 12.73
C THR A 163 -14.59 -11.64 12.58
N PRO A 164 -15.81 -11.47 12.07
CA PRO A 164 -16.44 -10.14 12.03
C PRO A 164 -16.63 -9.55 13.44
N ASP A 165 -16.70 -10.39 14.48
CA ASP A 165 -16.82 -9.94 15.86
C ASP A 165 -15.50 -9.38 16.40
N ALA A 166 -15.60 -8.23 17.08
CA ALA A 166 -14.43 -7.51 17.58
C ALA A 166 -13.81 -8.19 18.80
N ASN A 167 -14.63 -8.79 19.66
CA ASN A 167 -14.17 -9.39 20.91
C ASN A 167 -13.43 -10.69 20.63
N GLU A 168 -14.02 -11.56 19.79
CA GLU A 168 -13.37 -12.79 19.31
C GLU A 168 -12.05 -12.50 18.61
N THR A 169 -12.03 -11.51 17.71
CA THR A 169 -10.79 -11.12 17.00
C THR A 169 -9.71 -10.64 17.95
N SER A 170 -10.08 -9.91 19.00
CA SER A 170 -9.12 -9.43 20.01
C SER A 170 -8.48 -10.59 20.78
N ILE A 171 -9.30 -11.58 21.17
CA ILE A 171 -8.83 -12.79 21.85
C ILE A 171 -7.93 -13.62 20.92
N ALA A 172 -8.33 -13.78 19.64
CA ALA A 172 -7.54 -14.49 18.65
C ALA A 172 -6.17 -13.83 18.43
N LEU A 173 -6.12 -12.50 18.37
CA LEU A 173 -4.88 -11.74 18.21
C LEU A 173 -3.96 -11.84 19.44
N GLU A 174 -4.52 -11.80 20.65
CA GLU A 174 -3.75 -11.98 21.88
C GLU A 174 -3.12 -13.37 21.94
N ASN A 175 -3.89 -14.41 21.61
CA ASN A 175 -3.40 -15.78 21.56
C ASN A 175 -2.38 -16.00 20.43
N TYR A 176 -2.56 -15.33 19.29
CA TYR A 176 -1.58 -15.31 18.20
C TYR A 176 -0.22 -14.78 18.68
N ARG A 177 -0.20 -13.64 19.37
CA ARG A 177 1.04 -13.06 19.91
C ARG A 177 1.70 -14.00 20.92
N ARG A 178 0.93 -14.53 21.87
CA ARG A 178 1.42 -15.53 22.83
C ARG A 178 2.04 -16.75 22.15
N ALA A 179 1.43 -17.25 21.08
CA ALA A 179 1.93 -18.41 20.35
C ALA A 179 3.26 -18.12 19.61
N CYS A 180 3.42 -16.90 19.08
CA CYS A 180 4.68 -16.43 18.52
C CYS A 180 5.77 -16.31 19.60
N ASP A 181 5.46 -15.72 20.75
CA ASP A 181 6.45 -15.49 21.82
C ASP A 181 6.90 -16.79 22.51
N ASN A 182 6.02 -17.78 22.59
CA ASN A 182 6.33 -19.10 23.14
C ASN A 182 7.14 -19.99 22.17
N GLY A 183 7.47 -19.52 20.96
CA GLY A 183 8.30 -20.24 19.98
C GLY A 183 7.58 -21.36 19.21
N ARG A 184 6.27 -21.56 19.41
CA ARG A 184 5.47 -22.48 18.58
C ARG A 184 5.23 -21.90 17.19
N GLY A 185 5.07 -20.58 17.11
CA GLY A 185 4.68 -19.88 15.90
C GLY A 185 3.19 -20.02 15.59
N ALA A 186 2.69 -19.06 14.82
CA ALA A 186 1.27 -18.96 14.54
C ALA A 186 1.00 -18.45 13.13
N VAL A 187 -0.16 -18.82 12.61
CA VAL A 187 -0.73 -18.35 11.36
C VAL A 187 -1.99 -17.59 11.69
N LEU A 188 -2.06 -16.32 11.28
CA LEU A 188 -3.26 -15.51 11.39
C LEU A 188 -3.92 -15.39 10.00
N LEU A 189 -5.10 -15.99 9.84
CA LEU A 189 -5.94 -15.82 8.66
C LEU A 189 -6.81 -14.57 8.88
N SER A 190 -6.59 -13.54 8.07
CA SER A 190 -7.25 -12.23 8.19
C SER A 190 -7.81 -11.75 6.86
N VAL A 191 -8.62 -10.71 6.90
CA VAL A 191 -9.19 -10.09 5.71
C VAL A 191 -8.49 -8.76 5.42
N ALA A 192 -8.15 -8.53 4.15
CA ALA A 192 -7.42 -7.34 3.70
C ALA A 192 -8.19 -6.01 3.82
N ARG A 193 -9.49 -6.09 4.10
CA ARG A 193 -10.39 -4.96 4.42
C ARG A 193 -11.08 -5.16 5.76
N GLY A 194 -10.49 -6.02 6.60
CA GLY A 194 -10.95 -6.33 7.95
C GLY A 194 -10.37 -5.36 8.97
N LYS A 195 -10.80 -5.51 10.22
CA LYS A 195 -10.37 -4.65 11.33
C LYS A 195 -8.87 -4.79 11.59
N VAL A 196 -8.37 -6.03 11.47
CA VAL A 196 -6.95 -6.36 11.67
C VAL A 196 -6.07 -5.63 10.66
N SER A 197 -6.51 -5.54 9.40
CA SER A 197 -5.78 -4.85 8.32
C SER A 197 -5.79 -3.32 8.39
N GLU A 198 -6.57 -2.71 9.28
CA GLU A 198 -6.65 -1.25 9.45
C GLU A 198 -6.00 -0.78 10.76
N GLY A 199 -6.19 -1.50 11.87
CA GLY A 199 -5.82 -1.03 13.20
C GLY A 199 -4.64 -1.72 13.87
N ILE A 200 -4.13 -2.83 13.30
CA ILE A 200 -3.14 -3.66 13.97
C ILE A 200 -1.81 -3.66 13.21
N ASP A 201 -0.73 -3.59 13.98
CA ASP A 201 0.63 -3.61 13.48
C ASP A 201 1.29 -4.96 13.82
N PHE A 202 1.98 -5.56 12.84
CA PHE A 202 2.68 -6.83 12.97
C PHE A 202 4.16 -6.56 13.03
N ASP A 203 4.64 -6.28 14.23
CA ASP A 203 6.02 -5.88 14.45
C ASP A 203 6.94 -7.12 14.59
N HIS A 204 8.14 -7.07 14.03
CA HIS A 204 9.17 -8.09 14.19
C HIS A 204 8.68 -9.55 13.97
N ASN A 205 8.73 -10.37 15.02
CA ASN A 205 8.41 -11.80 15.00
C ASN A 205 6.93 -12.09 14.71
N TYR A 206 6.04 -11.11 14.91
CA TYR A 206 4.61 -11.25 14.66
C TYR A 206 4.25 -11.24 13.16
N GLY A 207 5.15 -10.82 12.27
CA GLY A 207 4.86 -10.57 10.87
C GLY A 207 5.93 -11.04 9.89
N ARG A 208 6.68 -12.12 10.19
CA ARG A 208 7.84 -12.57 9.39
C ARG A 208 7.50 -12.94 7.96
N ALA A 209 6.29 -13.45 7.71
CA ALA A 209 5.78 -13.53 6.35
C ALA A 209 4.35 -13.01 6.27
N VAL A 210 4.10 -12.18 5.26
CA VAL A 210 2.76 -11.76 4.88
C VAL A 210 2.42 -12.32 3.52
N ILE A 211 1.34 -13.09 3.47
CA ILE A 211 0.83 -13.74 2.27
C ILE A 211 -0.48 -13.07 1.88
N MET A 212 -0.51 -12.42 0.73
CA MET A 212 -1.72 -11.90 0.13
C MET A 212 -2.34 -12.96 -0.78
N PHE A 213 -3.39 -13.63 -0.30
CA PHE A 213 -4.16 -14.58 -1.08
C PHE A 213 -5.14 -13.86 -1.99
N GLY A 214 -4.71 -13.60 -3.23
CA GLY A 214 -5.53 -12.90 -4.20
C GLY A 214 -5.48 -11.38 -4.13
N VAL A 215 -6.26 -10.74 -5.01
CA VAL A 215 -6.35 -9.27 -5.07
C VAL A 215 -7.63 -8.81 -4.34
N PRO A 216 -7.54 -7.91 -3.33
CA PRO A 216 -8.68 -7.51 -2.50
C PRO A 216 -9.57 -6.49 -3.20
N TYR A 217 -10.31 -6.94 -4.20
CA TYR A 217 -11.31 -6.12 -4.89
C TYR A 217 -12.50 -5.79 -3.99
N GLN A 218 -13.05 -4.59 -4.16
CA GLN A 218 -14.34 -4.24 -3.58
C GLN A 218 -15.46 -5.00 -4.30
N TYR A 219 -16.53 -5.27 -3.57
CA TYR A 219 -17.73 -5.88 -4.14
C TYR A 219 -18.39 -4.93 -5.14
N THR A 220 -18.36 -5.31 -6.41
CA THR A 220 -18.75 -4.47 -7.56
C THR A 220 -20.25 -4.25 -7.69
N GLU A 221 -21.08 -5.10 -7.09
CA GLU A 221 -22.54 -5.00 -7.20
C GLU A 221 -23.16 -4.07 -6.14
N SER A 222 -22.35 -3.49 -5.26
CA SER A 222 -22.81 -2.49 -4.29
C SER A 222 -23.34 -1.23 -4.99
N ARG A 223 -24.56 -0.80 -4.61
CA ARG A 223 -25.19 0.43 -5.12
C ARG A 223 -24.35 1.66 -4.84
N ILE A 224 -23.72 1.73 -3.65
CA ILE A 224 -22.87 2.85 -3.24
C ILE A 224 -21.64 2.94 -4.13
N LEU A 225 -21.02 1.80 -4.43
CA LEU A 225 -19.83 1.76 -5.29
C LEU A 225 -20.18 2.14 -6.73
N LYS A 226 -21.31 1.63 -7.27
CA LYS A 226 -21.79 2.00 -8.61
C LYS A 226 -22.04 3.50 -8.74
N ALA A 227 -22.73 4.11 -7.79
CA ALA A 227 -22.97 5.55 -7.79
C ALA A 227 -21.65 6.35 -7.71
N ARG A 228 -20.68 5.88 -6.90
CA ARG A 228 -19.35 6.50 -6.84
C ARG A 228 -18.57 6.37 -8.15
N LEU A 229 -18.64 5.21 -8.80
CA LEU A 229 -17.98 4.95 -10.08
C LEU A 229 -18.57 5.82 -11.19
N GLU A 230 -19.90 5.96 -11.23
CA GLU A 230 -20.60 6.86 -12.15
C GLU A 230 -20.18 8.32 -11.94
N TYR A 231 -20.14 8.78 -10.69
CA TYR A 231 -19.66 10.13 -10.38
C TYR A 231 -18.19 10.33 -10.81
N LEU A 232 -17.30 9.37 -10.56
CA LEU A 232 -15.89 9.48 -10.94
C LEU A 232 -15.68 9.48 -12.47
N ARG A 233 -16.53 8.74 -13.19
CA ARG A 233 -16.56 8.74 -14.65
C ARG A 233 -17.01 10.10 -15.18
N ASP A 234 -18.08 10.67 -14.64
CA ASP A 234 -18.68 11.89 -15.19
C ASP A 234 -17.89 13.15 -14.79
N ALA A 235 -17.41 13.23 -13.54
CA ALA A 235 -16.67 14.39 -13.02
C ALA A 235 -15.18 14.39 -13.41
N TYR A 236 -14.52 13.23 -13.41
CA TYR A 236 -13.07 13.12 -13.57
C TYR A 236 -12.62 12.27 -14.76
N ARG A 237 -13.56 11.71 -15.54
CA ARG A 237 -13.28 10.81 -16.69
C ARG A 237 -12.42 9.60 -16.32
N ILE A 238 -12.50 9.16 -15.06
CA ILE A 238 -11.75 7.99 -14.58
C ILE A 238 -12.54 6.73 -14.94
N ARG A 239 -11.86 5.77 -15.59
CA ARG A 239 -12.46 4.47 -15.90
C ARG A 239 -12.67 3.64 -14.65
N GLU A 240 -13.77 2.89 -14.60
CA GLU A 240 -14.13 2.05 -13.45
C GLU A 240 -13.04 1.03 -13.10
N SER A 241 -12.50 0.35 -14.13
CA SER A 241 -11.41 -0.62 -13.97
C SER A 241 -10.15 -0.01 -13.37
N GLU A 242 -9.92 1.28 -13.62
CA GLU A 242 -8.75 1.99 -13.14
C GLU A 242 -8.83 2.26 -11.65
N PHE A 243 -9.98 2.79 -11.21
CA PHE A 243 -10.30 3.02 -9.80
C PHE A 243 -10.31 1.71 -9.00
N LEU A 244 -10.98 0.67 -9.50
CA LEU A 244 -11.03 -0.64 -8.82
C LEU A 244 -9.65 -1.27 -8.69
N GLY A 245 -8.82 -1.17 -9.73
CA GLY A 245 -7.44 -1.63 -9.70
C GLY A 245 -6.59 -0.84 -8.70
N PHE A 246 -6.72 0.49 -8.69
CA PHE A 246 -5.99 1.36 -7.76
C PHE A 246 -6.37 1.07 -6.31
N ASP A 247 -7.66 1.02 -6.00
CA ASP A 247 -8.11 0.77 -4.63
C ASP A 247 -7.69 -0.62 -4.14
N ALA A 248 -7.80 -1.66 -4.97
CA ALA A 248 -7.38 -3.00 -4.57
C ALA A 248 -5.87 -3.09 -4.29
N ILE A 249 -5.03 -2.49 -5.14
CA ILE A 249 -3.58 -2.49 -4.94
C ILE A 249 -3.18 -1.64 -3.73
N ARG A 250 -3.86 -0.52 -3.49
CA ARG A 250 -3.66 0.31 -2.28
C ARG A 250 -3.90 -0.49 -1.00
N ASN A 251 -5.02 -1.21 -0.91
CA ASN A 251 -5.32 -2.03 0.27
C ASN A 251 -4.34 -3.20 0.42
N ALA A 252 -3.94 -3.85 -0.68
CA ALA A 252 -2.94 -4.92 -0.64
C ALA A 252 -1.58 -4.39 -0.13
N ALA A 253 -1.12 -3.25 -0.63
CA ALA A 253 0.11 -2.61 -0.19
C ALA A 253 0.04 -2.16 1.28
N GLN A 254 -1.13 -1.72 1.75
CA GLN A 254 -1.34 -1.38 3.15
C GLN A 254 -1.22 -2.60 4.06
N CYS A 255 -1.84 -3.73 3.69
CA CYS A 255 -1.75 -4.97 4.46
C CYS A 255 -0.30 -5.47 4.54
N VAL A 256 0.37 -5.52 3.39
CA VAL A 256 1.75 -5.97 3.29
C VAL A 256 2.71 -5.03 4.03
N GLY A 257 2.51 -3.72 3.92
CA GLY A 257 3.32 -2.71 4.60
C GLY A 257 3.23 -2.72 6.12
N ARG A 258 2.29 -3.47 6.72
CA ARG A 258 2.20 -3.59 8.19
C ARG A 258 3.29 -4.44 8.81
N ALA A 259 3.92 -5.31 8.01
CA ALA A 259 4.94 -6.25 8.44
C ALA A 259 6.33 -5.64 8.61
N LEU A 260 6.60 -4.49 8.00
CA LEU A 260 7.90 -3.83 8.06
C LEU A 260 7.77 -2.53 8.84
N ARG A 261 8.45 -2.45 9.98
CA ARG A 261 8.41 -1.26 10.85
C ARG A 261 9.77 -0.60 11.04
N GLY A 262 10.83 -1.38 11.07
CA GLY A 262 12.20 -0.92 11.29
C GLY A 262 13.14 -1.24 10.13
N LYS A 263 14.33 -0.62 10.13
CA LYS A 263 15.42 -0.97 9.20
C LYS A 263 16.10 -2.31 9.56
N THR A 264 16.10 -2.62 10.85
CA THR A 264 16.58 -3.89 11.41
C THR A 264 15.56 -5.02 11.25
N ASP A 265 14.34 -4.68 10.81
CA ASP A 265 13.27 -5.63 10.65
C ASP A 265 13.29 -6.24 9.24
N TRP A 266 12.92 -7.51 9.17
CA TRP A 266 12.87 -8.25 7.92
C TRP A 266 11.58 -9.03 7.82
N GLY A 267 11.10 -9.16 6.59
CA GLY A 267 9.86 -9.86 6.31
C GLY A 267 9.82 -10.41 4.89
N LEU A 268 9.04 -11.46 4.70
CA LEU A 268 8.70 -12.01 3.39
C LEU A 268 7.34 -11.48 2.95
N MET A 269 7.28 -10.90 1.77
CA MET A 269 6.07 -10.36 1.17
C MET A 269 5.68 -11.21 -0.03
N VAL A 270 4.62 -11.98 0.11
CA VAL A 270 4.18 -12.94 -0.91
C VAL A 270 2.85 -12.51 -1.50
N PHE A 271 2.84 -12.21 -2.78
CA PHE A 271 1.63 -11.93 -3.54
C PHE A 271 1.18 -13.18 -4.28
N ALA A 272 0.17 -13.90 -3.77
CA ALA A 272 -0.34 -15.12 -4.38
C ALA A 272 -1.53 -14.80 -5.32
N ASP A 273 -1.22 -14.24 -6.49
CA ASP A 273 -2.16 -14.10 -7.60
C ASP A 273 -1.40 -13.73 -8.88
N LYS A 274 -1.68 -14.42 -9.99
CA LYS A 274 -1.12 -14.09 -11.32
C LYS A 274 -1.39 -12.64 -11.74
N ARG A 275 -2.44 -12.02 -11.21
CA ARG A 275 -2.81 -10.64 -11.56
C ARG A 275 -1.80 -9.61 -11.07
N PHE A 276 -1.05 -9.85 -9.99
CA PHE A 276 -0.02 -8.90 -9.52
C PHE A 276 1.17 -8.80 -10.48
N ALA A 277 1.42 -9.84 -11.29
CA ALA A 277 2.47 -9.85 -12.30
C ALA A 277 2.17 -8.96 -13.52
N ARG A 278 0.90 -8.59 -13.74
CA ARG A 278 0.52 -7.76 -14.89
C ARG A 278 1.02 -6.32 -14.74
N ALA A 279 1.54 -5.75 -15.83
CA ALA A 279 2.09 -4.39 -15.85
C ALA A 279 1.10 -3.32 -15.34
N ASP A 280 -0.19 -3.43 -15.67
CA ASP A 280 -1.24 -2.47 -15.26
C ASP A 280 -1.44 -2.39 -13.74
N LYS A 281 -1.20 -3.50 -13.04
CA LYS A 281 -1.34 -3.59 -11.58
C LYS A 281 -0.02 -3.33 -10.88
N ARG A 282 1.07 -3.84 -11.45
CA ARG A 282 2.42 -3.61 -10.95
C ARG A 282 2.79 -2.12 -10.95
N ALA A 283 2.40 -1.39 -11.99
CA ALA A 283 2.59 0.06 -12.05
C ALA A 283 1.85 0.84 -10.96
N LYS A 284 0.78 0.26 -10.38
CA LYS A 284 0.00 0.88 -9.29
C LYS A 284 0.57 0.57 -7.90
N LEU A 285 1.51 -0.37 -7.79
CA LEU A 285 2.19 -0.61 -6.52
C LEU A 285 3.06 0.61 -6.17
N PRO A 286 3.14 0.97 -4.87
CA PRO A 286 4.06 1.99 -4.42
C PRO A 286 5.49 1.71 -4.88
N ARG A 287 6.25 2.77 -5.23
CA ARG A 287 7.65 2.65 -5.67
C ARG A 287 8.50 1.83 -4.70
N TRP A 288 8.29 2.06 -3.41
CA TRP A 288 9.03 1.34 -2.37
C TRP A 288 8.83 -0.17 -2.47
N ILE A 289 7.67 -0.69 -2.89
CA ILE A 289 7.41 -2.12 -3.15
C ILE A 289 8.02 -2.54 -4.48
N ASN A 290 7.65 -1.81 -5.55
CA ASN A 290 7.91 -2.22 -6.94
C ASN A 290 9.41 -2.28 -7.28
N GLN A 291 10.24 -1.41 -6.68
CA GLN A 291 11.67 -1.34 -6.97
C GLN A 291 12.46 -2.59 -6.53
N TYR A 292 11.92 -3.43 -5.63
CA TYR A 292 12.57 -4.66 -5.17
C TYR A 292 11.87 -5.93 -5.66
N ILE A 293 10.77 -5.82 -6.41
CA ILE A 293 10.26 -6.96 -7.17
C ILE A 293 11.16 -7.07 -8.40
N THR A 294 12.05 -8.04 -8.44
CA THR A 294 12.84 -8.32 -9.66
C THR A 294 11.93 -8.93 -10.73
N GLU A 295 12.32 -8.86 -12.01
CA GLU A 295 11.58 -9.55 -13.07
C GLU A 295 11.52 -11.06 -12.85
N THR A 296 12.58 -11.63 -12.31
CA THR A 296 12.65 -13.04 -11.92
C THR A 296 11.67 -13.40 -10.80
N ALA A 297 11.44 -12.49 -9.86
CA ALA A 297 10.52 -12.69 -8.74
C ALA A 297 9.05 -12.38 -9.06
N ALA A 298 8.74 -11.92 -10.28
CA ALA A 298 7.40 -11.48 -10.66
C ALA A 298 6.50 -12.60 -11.20
N ASN A 299 7.05 -13.75 -11.58
CA ASN A 299 6.31 -14.86 -12.18
C ASN A 299 6.82 -16.21 -11.70
N LEU A 300 6.68 -16.48 -10.40
CA LEU A 300 7.21 -17.69 -9.78
C LEU A 300 6.14 -18.77 -9.64
N SER A 301 6.58 -20.03 -9.74
CA SER A 301 5.84 -21.16 -9.17
C SER A 301 6.04 -21.23 -7.66
N THR A 302 5.18 -21.98 -6.97
CA THR A 302 5.30 -22.20 -5.52
C THR A 302 6.71 -22.68 -5.13
N ASP A 303 7.27 -23.67 -5.81
CA ASP A 303 8.58 -24.26 -5.46
C ASP A 303 9.76 -23.29 -5.66
N MET A 304 9.71 -22.50 -6.73
CA MET A 304 10.73 -21.48 -7.00
C MET A 304 10.68 -20.36 -5.95
N ALA A 305 9.47 -19.90 -5.59
CA ALA A 305 9.29 -18.92 -4.53
C ALA A 305 9.79 -19.43 -3.18
N LEU A 306 9.59 -20.71 -2.86
CA LEU A 306 10.11 -21.33 -1.64
C LEU A 306 11.64 -21.39 -1.64
N SER A 307 12.26 -21.68 -2.77
CA SER A 307 13.73 -21.71 -2.88
C SER A 307 14.34 -20.32 -2.65
N LEU A 308 13.76 -19.27 -3.24
CA LEU A 308 14.16 -17.89 -2.98
C LEU A 308 13.95 -17.48 -1.52
N SER A 309 12.81 -17.86 -0.94
CA SER A 309 12.50 -17.60 0.47
C SER A 309 13.51 -18.24 1.42
N LYS A 310 13.86 -19.51 1.17
CA LYS A 310 14.86 -20.25 1.96
C LYS A 310 16.24 -19.63 1.84
N LEU A 311 16.65 -19.23 0.64
CA LEU A 311 17.92 -18.56 0.41
C LEU A 311 17.99 -17.25 1.19
N PHE A 312 16.95 -16.42 1.07
CA PHE A 312 16.85 -15.15 1.77
C PHE A 312 16.94 -15.29 3.30
N MET A 313 16.16 -16.21 3.87
CA MET A 313 16.16 -16.42 5.32
C MET A 313 17.53 -16.90 5.83
N ARG A 314 18.24 -17.73 5.04
CA ARG A 314 19.61 -18.15 5.39
C ARG A 314 20.60 -16.99 5.34
N THR A 315 20.50 -16.14 4.33
CA THR A 315 21.34 -14.93 4.23
C THR A 315 21.10 -14.00 5.41
N ILE A 316 19.85 -13.86 5.84
CA ILE A 316 19.50 -12.96 6.95
C ILE A 316 19.84 -13.52 8.32
N ALA A 317 19.70 -14.83 8.51
CA ALA A 317 20.07 -15.48 9.75
C ALA A 317 21.58 -15.40 10.07
N GLN A 318 22.42 -15.16 9.06
CA GLN A 318 23.88 -14.99 9.25
C GLN A 318 24.24 -13.62 9.85
N GLY A 319 23.28 -12.68 9.93
CA GLY A 319 23.48 -11.35 10.48
C GLY A 319 24.22 -10.44 9.49
N ALA A 320 23.57 -9.38 9.02
CA ALA A 320 24.32 -8.23 8.54
C ALA A 320 24.88 -7.55 9.78
N GLY A 321 26.18 -7.70 10.06
CA GLY A 321 26.81 -7.01 11.20
C GLY A 321 26.48 -5.52 11.15
N ASP A 322 26.31 -4.88 12.31
CA ASP A 322 25.84 -3.48 12.45
C ASP A 322 26.56 -2.47 11.52
N ASN A 323 27.79 -2.78 11.12
CA ASN A 323 28.61 -2.00 10.20
C ASN A 323 28.13 -1.97 8.73
N ALA A 324 27.27 -2.89 8.29
CA ALA A 324 26.74 -2.91 6.92
C ALA A 324 25.63 -1.87 6.71
N THR A 325 24.97 -1.45 7.79
CA THR A 325 23.87 -0.46 7.75
C THR A 325 24.34 0.98 7.89
N THR A 326 25.49 1.20 8.53
CA THR A 326 26.11 2.51 8.79
C THR A 326 26.70 3.09 7.50
N GLY A 327 26.37 4.35 7.17
CA GLY A 327 26.81 5.05 5.95
C GLY A 327 25.89 4.89 4.73
N VAL A 328 24.96 3.92 4.72
CA VAL A 328 23.94 3.77 3.66
C VAL A 328 22.56 4.08 4.19
N SER A 329 22.15 3.38 5.26
CA SER A 329 20.78 3.47 5.80
C SER A 329 20.74 4.19 7.15
N LEU A 330 21.76 4.05 7.99
CA LEU A 330 21.95 4.77 9.24
C LEU A 330 23.10 5.76 9.05
N TRP A 331 22.87 7.04 9.32
CA TRP A 331 23.86 8.09 9.10
C TRP A 331 24.38 8.56 10.45
N THR A 332 25.70 8.59 10.59
CA THR A 332 26.36 9.24 11.74
C THR A 332 26.44 10.75 11.51
N LEU A 333 26.77 11.52 12.55
CA LEU A 333 26.93 12.97 12.45
C LEU A 333 27.98 13.33 11.38
N GLU A 334 29.09 12.59 11.34
CA GLU A 334 30.17 12.79 10.37
C GLU A 334 29.72 12.51 8.92
N ASP A 335 28.85 11.51 8.72
CA ASP A 335 28.28 11.21 7.40
C ASP A 335 27.36 12.33 6.91
N VAL A 336 26.58 12.92 7.83
CA VAL A 336 25.69 14.05 7.53
C VAL A 336 26.51 15.27 7.13
N GLU A 337 27.57 15.59 7.87
CA GLU A 337 28.43 16.73 7.57
C GLU A 337 29.13 16.57 6.21
N LYS A 338 29.65 15.38 5.91
CA LYS A 338 30.26 15.07 4.60
C LYS A 338 29.25 15.18 3.46
N ALA A 339 28.04 14.66 3.64
CA ALA A 339 27.01 14.75 2.62
C ALA A 339 26.55 16.20 2.38
N GLN A 340 26.44 17.01 3.43
CA GLN A 340 26.11 18.43 3.32
C GLN A 340 27.22 19.22 2.61
N ALA A 341 28.49 18.91 2.89
CA ALA A 341 29.63 19.52 2.19
C ALA A 341 29.60 19.18 0.70
N ALA A 342 29.45 17.90 0.34
CA ALA A 342 29.35 17.45 -1.04
C ALA A 342 28.14 18.07 -1.78
N GLN A 343 27.03 18.29 -1.09
CA GLN A 343 25.85 18.93 -1.68
C GLN A 343 26.05 20.43 -1.90
N ARG A 344 26.81 21.12 -1.04
CA ARG A 344 27.20 22.52 -1.25
C ARG A 344 28.16 22.67 -2.41
N GLU A 345 29.12 21.76 -2.54
CA GLU A 345 30.04 21.71 -3.68
C GLU A 345 29.28 21.46 -4.99
N ALA A 346 28.37 20.48 -5.02
CA ALA A 346 27.54 20.21 -6.20
C ALA A 346 26.61 21.38 -6.56
N ALA A 347 26.05 22.07 -5.56
CA ALA A 347 25.24 23.27 -5.79
C ALA A 347 26.08 24.45 -6.31
N ALA A 348 27.33 24.59 -5.84
CA ALA A 348 28.24 25.62 -6.33
C ALA A 348 28.66 25.34 -7.78
N VAL A 349 28.95 24.08 -8.13
CA VAL A 349 29.25 23.69 -9.52
C VAL A 349 28.05 23.90 -10.42
N ALA A 350 26.84 23.52 -10.01
CA ALA A 350 25.63 23.75 -10.80
C ALA A 350 25.32 25.24 -10.98
N ALA A 351 25.57 26.08 -9.96
CA ALA A 351 25.42 27.53 -10.09
C ALA A 351 26.45 28.13 -11.06
N MET A 352 27.67 27.60 -11.04
CA MET A 352 28.75 28.03 -11.95
C MET A 352 28.48 27.58 -13.40
N GLU A 353 27.90 26.39 -13.61
CA GLU A 353 27.45 25.94 -14.95
C GLU A 353 26.31 26.77 -15.51
N VAL A 354 25.37 27.23 -14.66
CA VAL A 354 24.29 28.14 -15.07
C VAL A 354 24.85 29.52 -15.44
N GLN A 355 25.81 30.04 -14.67
CA GLN A 355 26.47 31.31 -15.00
C GLN A 355 27.27 31.24 -16.32
N VAL A 356 27.97 30.13 -16.57
CA VAL A 356 28.69 29.93 -17.84
C VAL A 356 27.73 29.77 -19.03
N GLN A 357 26.52 29.25 -18.82
CA GLN A 357 25.47 29.22 -19.85
C GLN A 357 24.87 30.62 -20.11
N GLU A 358 24.63 31.40 -19.06
CA GLU A 358 24.13 32.78 -19.20
C GLU A 358 25.17 33.69 -19.87
N GLU A 359 26.45 33.59 -19.50
CA GLU A 359 27.54 34.35 -20.14
C GLU A 359 27.78 33.91 -21.60
N GLY A 360 27.58 32.63 -21.93
CA GLY A 360 27.67 32.13 -23.31
C GLY A 360 26.49 32.56 -24.20
N GLU A 361 25.29 32.72 -23.64
CA GLU A 361 24.14 33.28 -24.36
C GLU A 361 24.27 34.80 -24.57
N GLU A 362 24.88 35.52 -23.61
CA GLU A 362 25.19 36.95 -23.77
C GLU A 362 26.31 37.20 -24.81
N GLU A 363 27.34 36.36 -24.89
CA GLU A 363 28.37 36.45 -25.94
C GLU A 363 27.81 36.11 -27.34
N GLU A 364 26.86 35.17 -27.47
CA GLU A 364 26.16 34.91 -28.74
C GLU A 364 25.22 36.07 -29.14
N GLU A 365 24.55 36.74 -28.19
CA GLU A 365 23.74 37.94 -28.51
C GLU A 365 24.61 39.14 -28.94
N GLU A 366 25.82 39.30 -28.38
CA GLU A 366 26.76 40.33 -28.83
C GLU A 366 27.37 40.05 -30.22
N GLU A 367 27.59 38.77 -30.58
CA GLU A 367 28.13 38.39 -31.91
C GLU A 367 27.12 38.64 -33.06
N TYR A 368 25.81 38.68 -32.78
CA TYR A 368 24.76 39.01 -33.76
C TYR A 368 24.22 40.46 -33.64
N GLY A 369 24.83 41.31 -32.81
CA GLY A 369 24.34 42.66 -32.47
C GLY A 369 24.74 43.79 -33.43
N GLU A 370 25.67 43.60 -34.37
CA GLU A 370 26.19 44.67 -35.25
C GLU A 370 25.96 44.39 -36.75
N GLY A 371 24.72 44.02 -37.11
CA GLY A 371 24.28 43.79 -38.50
C GLY A 371 23.18 44.73 -38.99
N GLY A 372 22.98 45.89 -38.33
CA GLY A 372 21.93 46.84 -38.68
C GLY A 372 22.22 47.60 -39.97
N PHE A 373 21.53 47.24 -41.06
CA PHE A 373 21.50 48.02 -42.30
C PHE A 373 21.06 49.46 -42.01
N THR A 374 21.86 50.43 -42.46
CA THR A 374 21.50 51.85 -42.38
C THR A 374 20.44 52.20 -43.44
N ASP A 375 19.52 53.09 -43.07
CA ASP A 375 18.34 53.56 -43.82
C ASP A 375 18.67 54.30 -45.16
N GLY A 376 19.91 54.22 -45.63
CA GLY A 376 20.39 54.82 -46.88
C GLY A 376 20.35 53.88 -48.11
N MET A 377 20.07 52.58 -47.94
CA MET A 377 20.06 51.60 -49.05
C MET A 377 18.66 51.23 -49.57
N LEU A 378 17.59 51.81 -49.03
CA LEU A 378 16.21 51.46 -49.40
C LEU A 378 15.61 52.34 -50.51
N ASN A 379 16.40 53.22 -51.15
CA ASN A 379 15.89 54.20 -52.10
C ASN A 379 16.18 53.95 -53.60
N ASP A 380 16.75 52.79 -53.97
CA ASP A 380 17.10 52.47 -55.38
C ASP A 380 16.35 51.24 -55.94
N LEU A 381 15.15 50.95 -55.45
CA LEU A 381 14.23 50.01 -56.08
C LEU A 381 13.13 50.76 -56.83
N ASP A 382 13.52 51.34 -57.97
CA ASP A 382 12.60 51.84 -58.99
C ASP A 382 11.84 50.67 -59.62
N LEU A 383 10.52 50.70 -59.45
CA LEU A 383 9.55 49.77 -60.05
C LEU A 383 9.30 50.19 -61.51
N GLY A 384 10.07 49.64 -62.44
CA GLY A 384 9.80 49.70 -63.87
C GLY A 384 9.24 48.39 -64.42
N SER A 385 7.91 48.29 -64.55
CA SER A 385 7.23 47.37 -65.51
C SER A 385 6.98 48.14 -66.83
N PRO A 386 6.78 47.51 -68.01
CA PRO A 386 6.01 46.30 -68.26
C PRO A 386 6.81 45.07 -68.73
#